data_AF-A0A7S2DF49-F1
#
_entry.id   AF-A0A7S2DF49-F1
#
_cell.length_a   1.000
_cell.length_b   1.000
_cell.length_c   1.000
_cell.angle_alpha   90.00
_cell.angle_beta   90.00
_cell.angle_gamma   90.00
#
_symmetry.space_group_name_H-M   'P 1'
#
loop_
_entity.id
_entity.type
_entity.pdbx_description
1 polymer ?
#
loop_
_entity_poly.entity_id
_entity_poly.type
_entity_poly.pdbx_seq_one_letter_code
_entity_poly.pdbx_strand_id
1 'polypeptide(L)'
;YEKPDESLDTTLFMKLPAEFGQTGSGVSTAAQRAQDMQMIFGDIWGAEIHFYRFVGPHVPFPVPKFYFGDQSRESQQAVVITNAVEWPKKGKKKFKPFEVLPPCEKCEDYTLTNSQDYYFALLRRLGTVAGMEKTGKLGPEINNIHWSPYGPNPRGPAEGMTQHFRIFATEVAPQIWPASVKKKETLDTFLQAMDTVQKCAGHIEGYIYSNPLYVGFGHQNGNTDNAFFYKGEDGRVECGLFDWGSAGRMAYATEFIGSFGSCLGEMLAEYDDKLMHCFVDAYHATGAPEMDVNELILHLRLSLLSNTCAMLGMVLPYLSEKHPQGRPFWKNIKAYNDEPIRSVFVLKFGVSMLYNKVVLCTLRLEEYWASLMEFVKRIGG
;
A
#
# COMPACT_ATOMS: atom_id res chain seq x y z
N TYR A 1 23.91 -24.47 24.18
CA TYR A 1 23.72 -25.91 23.89
C TYR A 1 25.02 -26.49 23.38
N GLU A 2 25.37 -27.73 23.71
CA GLU A 2 26.63 -28.36 23.28
C GLU A 2 26.62 -28.84 21.81
N LYS A 3 25.44 -28.89 21.20
CA LYS A 3 25.23 -29.13 19.78
C LYS A 3 24.30 -28.03 19.23
N PRO A 4 24.47 -27.60 17.97
CA PRO A 4 23.44 -26.86 17.26
C PRO A 4 22.15 -27.68 17.17
N ASP A 5 21.01 -27.01 17.20
CA ASP A 5 19.71 -27.60 16.88
C ASP A 5 19.44 -27.28 15.40
N GLU A 6 19.32 -28.33 14.57
CA GLU A 6 19.15 -28.20 13.11
C GLU A 6 17.78 -27.62 12.71
N SER A 7 16.85 -27.47 13.67
CA SER A 7 15.57 -26.77 13.47
C SER A 7 15.62 -25.25 13.66
N LEU A 8 16.80 -24.70 14.03
CA LEU A 8 17.01 -23.26 14.24
C LEU A 8 17.72 -22.61 13.06
N ASP A 9 17.19 -21.47 12.62
CA ASP A 9 17.75 -20.67 11.53
C ASP A 9 19.04 -19.99 12.00
N THR A 10 20.14 -20.20 11.26
CA THR A 10 21.45 -19.63 11.58
C THR A 10 21.61 -18.18 11.10
N THR A 11 20.66 -17.66 10.31
CA THR A 11 20.62 -16.27 9.83
C THR A 11 19.28 -15.65 10.19
N LEU A 12 19.32 -14.64 11.07
CA LEU A 12 18.14 -13.94 11.57
C LEU A 12 18.05 -12.54 10.97
N PHE A 13 16.83 -12.06 10.77
CA PHE A 13 16.53 -10.67 10.47
C PHE A 13 16.09 -9.97 11.75
N MET A 14 16.55 -8.74 11.97
CA MET A 14 16.23 -7.93 13.14
C MET A 14 15.75 -6.55 12.70
N LYS A 15 14.47 -6.27 12.96
CA LYS A 15 13.85 -4.95 12.74
C LYS A 15 13.96 -4.12 14.01
N LEU A 16 14.45 -2.89 13.88
CA LEU A 16 14.63 -1.93 14.97
C LEU A 16 14.12 -0.53 14.55
N PRO A 17 13.72 0.33 15.50
CA PRO A 17 13.65 1.77 15.29
C PRO A 17 14.97 2.32 14.73
N ALA A 18 14.88 3.25 13.79
CA ALA A 18 16.02 3.64 12.94
C ALA A 18 17.10 4.52 13.61
N GLU A 19 17.14 4.62 14.95
CA GLU A 19 18.17 5.39 15.69
C GLU A 19 19.34 4.56 16.23
N PHE A 20 19.39 3.25 15.97
CA PHE A 20 20.61 2.47 16.18
C PHE A 20 21.71 2.86 15.16
N GLY A 21 22.35 4.02 15.36
CA GLY A 21 23.65 4.37 14.80
C GLY A 21 23.79 5.65 13.97
N GLN A 22 22.76 6.50 13.81
CA GLN A 22 22.85 7.71 12.95
C GLN A 22 22.47 9.02 13.64
N THR A 23 23.43 9.62 14.36
CA THR A 23 23.36 11.02 14.81
C THR A 23 23.80 11.97 13.68
N GLY A 24 22.89 12.31 12.75
CA GLY A 24 23.23 13.07 11.54
C GLY A 24 22.17 14.08 11.06
N SER A 25 22.48 15.37 11.22
CA SER A 25 21.98 16.53 10.45
C SER A 25 20.48 16.67 10.12
N GLY A 26 19.78 17.48 10.92
CA GLY A 26 18.90 18.56 10.43
C GLY A 26 17.53 18.23 9.80
N VAL A 27 17.31 17.00 9.33
CA VAL A 27 15.97 16.46 9.03
C VAL A 27 15.44 15.81 10.31
N SER A 28 14.11 15.68 10.46
CA SER A 28 13.52 15.01 11.63
C SER A 28 14.21 13.66 11.89
N THR A 29 14.65 13.46 13.13
CA THR A 29 15.50 12.30 13.48
C THR A 29 14.73 11.00 13.22
N ALA A 30 15.44 9.88 13.21
CA ALA A 30 14.80 8.60 12.92
C ALA A 30 13.78 8.20 14.02
N ALA A 31 13.99 8.63 15.27
CA ALA A 31 13.02 8.45 16.35
C ALA A 31 11.95 9.53 16.33
N GLN A 32 12.24 10.79 15.97
CA GLN A 32 11.19 11.77 15.70
C GLN A 32 10.20 11.19 14.68
N ARG A 33 10.70 10.60 13.58
CA ARG A 33 9.87 9.87 12.61
C ARG A 33 9.23 8.61 13.19
N ALA A 34 9.91 7.79 13.99
CA ALA A 34 9.28 6.60 14.59
C ALA A 34 8.17 6.95 15.61
N GLN A 35 8.31 8.07 16.33
CA GLN A 35 7.34 8.63 17.26
C GLN A 35 6.19 9.29 16.50
N ASP A 36 6.48 10.10 15.48
CA ASP A 36 5.47 10.65 14.57
C ASP A 36 4.66 9.50 13.94
N MET A 37 5.31 8.40 13.53
CA MET A 37 4.63 7.20 13.01
C MET A 37 3.79 6.49 14.10
N GLN A 38 4.29 6.32 15.33
CA GLN A 38 3.46 5.77 16.43
C GLN A 38 2.27 6.68 16.79
N MET A 39 2.43 8.01 16.64
CA MET A 39 1.37 9.00 16.88
C MET A 39 0.34 9.07 15.74
N ILE A 40 0.73 8.78 14.50
CA ILE A 40 -0.13 8.85 13.30
C ILE A 40 -0.82 7.51 13.01
N PHE A 41 -0.12 6.39 13.19
CA PHE A 41 -0.57 5.04 12.82
C PHE A 41 -0.87 4.15 14.04
N GLY A 42 -0.64 4.63 15.26
CA GLY A 42 -0.86 3.87 16.49
C GLY A 42 0.20 2.80 16.73
N ASP A 43 -0.23 1.63 17.21
CA ASP A 43 0.66 0.62 17.77
C ASP A 43 1.30 -0.31 16.73
N ILE A 44 2.02 0.28 15.77
CA ILE A 44 2.60 -0.43 14.61
C ILE A 44 3.53 -1.59 15.01
N TRP A 45 4.22 -1.49 16.15
CA TRP A 45 5.12 -2.54 16.62
C TRP A 45 4.35 -3.65 17.36
N GLY A 46 3.41 -3.30 18.23
CA GLY A 46 2.51 -4.26 18.86
C GLY A 46 1.69 -5.06 17.84
N ALA A 47 1.22 -4.42 16.77
CA ALA A 47 0.49 -5.07 15.68
C ALA A 47 1.33 -6.15 14.98
N GLU A 48 2.59 -5.85 14.63
CA GLU A 48 3.50 -6.80 14.01
C GLU A 48 3.89 -7.95 14.95
N ILE A 49 4.20 -7.64 16.21
CA ILE A 49 4.55 -8.63 17.24
C ILE A 49 3.37 -9.57 17.52
N HIS A 50 2.15 -9.03 17.63
CA HIS A 50 0.93 -9.83 17.80
C HIS A 50 0.61 -10.67 16.56
N PHE A 51 0.80 -10.14 15.35
CA PHE A 51 0.64 -10.94 14.13
C PHE A 51 1.59 -12.14 14.16
N TYR A 52 2.90 -11.91 14.29
CA TYR A 52 3.90 -12.99 14.24
C TYR A 52 3.72 -14.02 15.35
N ARG A 53 3.26 -13.60 16.54
CA ARG A 53 3.08 -14.47 17.71
C ARG A 53 1.79 -15.29 17.67
N PHE A 54 0.70 -14.74 17.14
CA PHE A 54 -0.64 -15.33 17.28
C PHE A 54 -1.34 -15.66 15.94
N VAL A 55 -1.07 -14.92 14.87
CA VAL A 55 -1.76 -15.09 13.57
C VAL A 55 -0.87 -15.80 12.54
N GLY A 56 0.43 -15.47 12.50
CA GLY A 56 1.43 -16.07 11.63
C GLY A 56 1.51 -17.61 11.70
N PRO A 57 1.38 -18.26 12.86
CA PRO A 57 1.32 -19.73 12.96
C PRO A 57 0.08 -20.37 12.32
N HIS A 58 -0.93 -19.59 11.94
CA HIS A 58 -2.20 -20.07 11.38
C HIS A 58 -2.39 -19.78 9.89
N VAL A 59 -1.59 -18.90 9.28
CA VAL A 59 -1.76 -18.57 7.85
C VAL A 59 -1.19 -19.66 6.93
N PRO A 60 -1.89 -20.06 5.85
CA PRO A 60 -1.49 -21.17 4.98
C PRO A 60 -0.49 -20.73 3.89
N PHE A 61 0.49 -19.91 4.26
CA PHE A 61 1.52 -19.40 3.36
C PHE A 61 2.77 -18.95 4.14
N PRO A 62 3.94 -18.84 3.47
CA PRO A 62 5.17 -18.44 4.14
C PRO A 62 5.08 -17.04 4.78
N VAL A 63 5.39 -16.98 6.07
CA VAL A 63 5.75 -15.74 6.79
C VAL A 63 7.07 -16.00 7.52
N PRO A 64 7.92 -14.99 7.76
CA PRO A 64 9.15 -15.20 8.51
C PRO A 64 8.88 -15.81 9.90
N LYS A 65 9.65 -16.85 10.26
CA LYS A 65 9.54 -17.55 11.53
C LYS A 65 9.91 -16.62 12.67
N PHE A 66 8.99 -16.38 13.59
CA PHE A 66 9.19 -15.52 14.75
C PHE A 66 10.16 -16.14 15.76
N TYR A 67 11.11 -15.33 16.25
CA TYR A 67 12.06 -15.73 17.31
C TYR A 67 11.90 -14.89 18.57
N PHE A 68 11.74 -13.57 18.43
CA PHE A 68 11.57 -12.65 19.54
C PHE A 68 10.87 -11.38 19.07
N GLY A 69 10.13 -10.72 19.96
CA GLY A 69 9.57 -9.40 19.69
C GLY A 69 9.07 -8.76 20.98
N ASP A 70 9.44 -7.50 21.20
CA ASP A 70 9.11 -6.75 22.39
C ASP A 70 9.06 -5.23 22.10
N GLN A 71 8.37 -4.47 22.94
CA GLN A 71 8.14 -3.03 22.80
C GLN A 71 8.03 -2.37 24.17
N SER A 72 8.98 -1.49 24.50
CA SER A 72 8.88 -0.64 25.69
C SER A 72 7.84 0.46 25.47
N ARG A 73 6.79 0.45 26.29
CA ARG A 73 5.80 1.54 26.33
C ARG A 73 6.37 2.84 26.88
N GLU A 74 7.44 2.77 27.67
CA GLU A 74 8.08 3.94 28.30
C GLU A 74 9.03 4.65 27.32
N SER A 75 9.93 3.91 26.67
CA SER A 75 10.95 4.49 25.77
C SER A 75 10.56 4.46 24.28
N GLN A 76 9.37 3.91 23.97
CA GLN A 76 8.84 3.70 22.61
C GLN A 76 9.74 2.86 21.68
N GLN A 77 10.82 2.28 22.22
CA GLN A 77 11.70 1.35 21.53
C GLN A 77 11.04 -0.01 21.35
N ALA A 78 11.37 -0.67 20.25
CA ALA A 78 10.86 -1.99 19.91
C ALA A 78 11.94 -2.83 19.22
N VAL A 79 11.70 -4.13 19.14
CA VAL A 79 12.48 -5.04 18.30
C VAL A 79 11.57 -6.15 17.79
N VAL A 80 11.79 -6.59 16.55
CA VAL A 80 11.23 -7.84 16.01
C VAL A 80 12.37 -8.65 15.41
N ILE A 81 12.50 -9.91 15.82
CA ILE A 81 13.49 -10.86 15.33
C ILE A 81 12.77 -12.04 14.69
N THR A 82 13.08 -12.28 13.42
CA THR A 82 12.59 -13.42 12.63
C THR A 82 13.77 -14.17 12.01
N ASN A 83 13.54 -15.29 11.34
CA ASN A 83 14.52 -15.75 10.35
C ASN A 83 14.63 -14.75 9.19
N ALA A 84 15.76 -14.76 8.50
CA ALA A 84 15.96 -13.97 7.29
C ALA A 84 15.38 -14.69 6.06
N VAL A 85 14.82 -13.94 5.12
CA VAL A 85 14.48 -14.46 3.79
C VAL A 85 15.77 -14.77 3.02
N GLU A 86 15.88 -15.96 2.44
CA GLU A 86 17.04 -16.39 1.63
C GLU A 86 17.07 -15.69 0.26
N TRP A 87 17.42 -14.41 0.25
CA TRP A 87 17.49 -13.63 -0.99
C TRP A 87 18.54 -14.16 -1.98
N PRO A 88 18.21 -14.25 -3.28
CA PRO A 88 19.11 -14.80 -4.27
C PRO A 88 20.31 -13.89 -4.56
N LYS A 89 21.46 -14.50 -4.90
CA LYS A 89 22.68 -13.76 -5.29
C LYS A 89 22.37 -12.81 -6.46
N LYS A 90 22.76 -11.54 -6.31
CA LYS A 90 22.51 -10.46 -7.28
C LYS A 90 22.90 -10.87 -8.71
N GLY A 91 21.98 -10.67 -9.65
CA GLY A 91 22.17 -11.02 -11.07
C GLY A 91 21.82 -12.46 -11.45
N LYS A 92 21.31 -13.29 -10.54
CA LYS A 92 20.74 -14.61 -10.86
C LYS A 92 19.54 -14.48 -11.82
N LYS A 93 19.52 -15.31 -12.88
CA LYS A 93 18.52 -15.25 -13.98
C LYS A 93 17.67 -16.51 -14.20
N LYS A 94 17.96 -17.61 -13.48
CA LYS A 94 17.22 -18.88 -13.57
C LYS A 94 16.94 -19.35 -12.15
N PHE A 95 15.68 -19.63 -11.86
CA PHE A 95 15.19 -20.00 -10.54
C PHE A 95 14.52 -21.38 -10.62
N LYS A 96 14.65 -22.18 -9.57
CA LYS A 96 13.88 -23.43 -9.42
C LYS A 96 12.45 -23.12 -8.92
N PRO A 97 11.49 -24.06 -9.03
CA PRO A 97 10.27 -24.01 -8.24
C PRO A 97 10.59 -23.80 -6.75
N PHE A 98 9.77 -22.99 -6.09
CA PHE A 98 9.88 -22.54 -4.69
C PHE A 98 11.15 -21.75 -4.34
N GLU A 99 12.02 -21.44 -5.31
CA GLU A 99 13.18 -20.58 -5.06
C GLU A 99 12.80 -19.10 -5.08
N VAL A 100 13.27 -18.35 -4.08
CA VAL A 100 12.97 -16.93 -3.89
C VAL A 100 13.56 -16.10 -5.03
N LEU A 101 12.71 -15.24 -5.61
CA LEU A 101 13.05 -14.26 -6.64
C LEU A 101 13.78 -13.05 -6.01
N PRO A 102 14.42 -12.17 -6.80
CA PRO A 102 14.99 -10.93 -6.27
C PRO A 102 13.92 -10.08 -5.59
N PRO A 103 14.26 -9.33 -4.52
CA PRO A 103 13.31 -8.43 -3.87
C PRO A 103 12.82 -7.35 -4.83
N CYS A 104 11.57 -6.93 -4.67
CA CYS A 104 11.03 -5.76 -5.37
C CYS A 104 11.53 -4.50 -4.66
N GLU A 105 12.16 -3.58 -5.38
CA GLU A 105 12.65 -2.31 -4.82
C GLU A 105 11.49 -1.32 -4.61
N LYS A 106 11.51 -0.54 -3.51
CA LYS A 106 10.42 0.38 -3.13
C LYS A 106 9.99 1.27 -4.30
N CYS A 107 8.76 1.10 -4.78
CA CYS A 107 8.20 1.84 -5.91
C CYS A 107 8.98 1.73 -7.23
N GLU A 108 9.60 0.58 -7.52
CA GLU A 108 10.24 0.29 -8.80
C GLU A 108 9.54 -0.83 -9.61
N ASP A 109 8.24 -1.01 -9.41
CA ASP A 109 7.42 -2.02 -10.10
C ASP A 109 7.39 -1.88 -11.63
N TYR A 110 7.83 -0.74 -12.18
CA TYR A 110 8.10 -0.56 -13.61
C TYR A 110 9.28 -1.43 -14.11
N THR A 111 10.07 -2.02 -13.21
CA THR A 111 11.13 -3.00 -13.52
C THR A 111 10.61 -4.44 -13.57
N LEU A 112 9.41 -4.71 -13.04
CA LEU A 112 8.86 -6.06 -12.98
C LEU A 112 8.23 -6.44 -14.33
N THR A 113 8.82 -7.45 -14.99
CA THR A 113 8.14 -8.16 -16.07
C THR A 113 6.91 -8.88 -15.51
N ASN A 114 5.75 -8.68 -16.14
CA ASN A 114 4.46 -9.23 -15.69
C ASN A 114 4.10 -8.82 -14.25
N SER A 115 4.15 -7.52 -13.93
CA SER A 115 3.86 -7.01 -12.57
C SER A 115 2.50 -7.46 -12.02
N GLN A 116 1.49 -7.68 -12.87
CA GLN A 116 0.19 -8.21 -12.44
C GLN A 116 0.29 -9.59 -11.75
N ASP A 117 1.23 -10.45 -12.14
CA ASP A 117 1.38 -11.79 -11.57
C ASP A 117 1.75 -11.72 -10.06
N TYR A 118 2.51 -10.68 -9.67
CA TYR A 118 2.89 -10.38 -8.30
C TYR A 118 1.69 -9.88 -7.49
N TYR A 119 0.90 -8.97 -8.06
CA TYR A 119 -0.31 -8.47 -7.40
C TYR A 119 -1.39 -9.55 -7.26
N PHE A 120 -1.55 -10.44 -8.24
CA PHE A 120 -2.39 -11.63 -8.06
C PHE A 120 -1.87 -12.55 -6.94
N ALA A 121 -0.56 -12.61 -6.67
CA ALA A 121 -0.03 -13.37 -5.54
C ALA A 121 -0.36 -12.68 -4.20
N LEU A 122 -0.16 -11.36 -4.10
CA LEU A 122 -0.53 -10.57 -2.93
C LEU A 122 -2.03 -10.73 -2.60
N LEU A 123 -2.92 -10.46 -3.57
CA LEU A 123 -4.37 -10.47 -3.33
C LEU A 123 -4.92 -11.88 -3.04
N ARG A 124 -4.28 -12.95 -3.52
CA ARG A 124 -4.54 -14.33 -3.04
C ARG A 124 -4.29 -14.45 -1.53
N ARG A 125 -3.15 -13.96 -1.03
CA ARG A 125 -2.79 -14.07 0.39
C ARG A 125 -3.66 -13.18 1.27
N LEU A 126 -3.90 -11.92 0.87
CA LEU A 126 -4.77 -11.00 1.61
C LEU A 126 -6.22 -11.52 1.69
N GLY A 127 -6.79 -11.98 0.56
CA GLY A 127 -8.12 -12.60 0.53
C GLY A 127 -8.22 -13.85 1.41
N THR A 128 -7.17 -14.69 1.43
CA THR A 128 -7.10 -15.85 2.32
C THR A 128 -7.12 -15.43 3.80
N VAL A 129 -6.33 -14.42 4.22
CA VAL A 129 -6.33 -13.94 5.61
C VAL A 129 -7.69 -13.35 5.98
N ALA A 130 -8.25 -12.50 5.13
CA ALA A 130 -9.57 -11.92 5.30
C ALA A 130 -10.67 -12.98 5.48
N GLY A 131 -10.66 -14.03 4.65
CA GLY A 131 -11.61 -15.14 4.76
C GLY A 131 -11.36 -16.03 5.98
N MET A 132 -10.14 -16.07 6.52
CA MET A 132 -9.82 -16.81 7.74
C MET A 132 -10.19 -16.05 9.02
N GLU A 133 -10.19 -14.71 9.03
CA GLU A 133 -10.82 -13.90 10.10
C GLU A 133 -12.32 -14.20 10.18
N LYS A 134 -13.03 -14.10 9.05
CA LYS A 134 -14.48 -14.33 8.95
C LYS A 134 -14.95 -15.73 9.34
N THR A 135 -14.06 -16.72 9.24
CA THR A 135 -14.33 -18.13 9.64
C THR A 135 -13.74 -18.50 11.01
N GLY A 136 -13.17 -17.54 11.75
CA GLY A 136 -12.57 -17.76 13.09
C GLY A 136 -11.28 -18.58 13.09
N LYS A 137 -10.68 -18.83 11.92
CA LYS A 137 -9.52 -19.73 11.73
C LYS A 137 -8.18 -19.13 12.14
N LEU A 138 -8.14 -17.84 12.52
CA LEU A 138 -6.94 -17.12 12.96
C LEU A 138 -6.84 -16.93 14.48
N GLY A 139 -7.71 -17.60 15.25
CA GLY A 139 -7.77 -17.50 16.71
C GLY A 139 -8.48 -16.24 17.22
N PRO A 140 -8.92 -16.21 18.49
CA PRO A 140 -9.54 -15.02 19.09
C PRO A 140 -8.57 -13.83 19.26
N GLU A 141 -7.26 -14.08 19.34
CA GLU A 141 -6.22 -13.08 19.58
C GLU A 141 -6.14 -12.01 18.49
N ILE A 142 -6.60 -12.31 17.27
CA ILE A 142 -6.66 -11.36 16.15
C ILE A 142 -7.50 -10.11 16.47
N ASN A 143 -8.46 -10.23 17.39
CA ASN A 143 -9.29 -9.11 17.84
C ASN A 143 -8.52 -8.07 18.67
N ASN A 144 -7.32 -8.41 19.17
CA ASN A 144 -6.41 -7.49 19.86
C ASN A 144 -5.51 -6.70 18.89
N ILE A 145 -5.53 -7.03 17.59
CA ILE A 145 -4.71 -6.37 16.57
C ILE A 145 -5.53 -5.24 15.93
N HIS A 146 -5.54 -4.11 16.64
CA HIS A 146 -6.17 -2.89 16.15
C HIS A 146 -5.20 -2.16 15.22
N TRP A 147 -5.56 -2.07 13.94
CA TRP A 147 -5.04 -0.99 13.11
C TRP A 147 -5.71 0.29 13.62
N SER A 148 -4.94 1.34 13.90
CA SER A 148 -5.57 2.65 13.93
C SER A 148 -6.01 2.92 12.49
N PRO A 149 -7.30 3.21 12.22
CA PRO A 149 -7.59 3.88 10.97
C PRO A 149 -6.73 5.14 10.91
N TYR A 150 -6.35 5.55 9.70
CA TYR A 150 -6.19 6.97 9.47
C TYR A 150 -7.52 7.61 9.88
N GLY A 151 -7.57 8.25 11.06
CA GLY A 151 -8.67 9.16 11.36
C GLY A 151 -8.73 10.22 10.25
N PRO A 152 -9.92 10.78 9.96
CA PRO A 152 -10.09 11.76 8.90
C PRO A 152 -9.03 12.85 9.08
N ASN A 153 -8.21 13.05 8.04
CA ASN A 153 -7.01 13.89 8.12
C ASN A 153 -7.39 15.22 8.80
N PRO A 154 -6.82 15.55 9.98
CA PRO A 154 -7.25 16.71 10.77
C PRO A 154 -7.01 18.03 10.01
N ARG A 155 -6.21 17.97 8.95
CA ARG A 155 -6.25 18.93 7.83
C ARG A 155 -7.13 18.32 6.74
N GLY A 156 -8.39 18.74 6.69
CA GLY A 156 -9.25 18.44 5.56
C GLY A 156 -8.58 18.84 4.23
N PRO A 157 -8.98 18.22 3.10
CA PRO A 157 -8.38 18.46 1.79
C PRO A 157 -8.21 19.96 1.52
N ALA A 158 -6.96 20.39 1.28
CA ALA A 158 -6.61 21.80 1.26
C ALA A 158 -7.37 22.56 0.16
N GLU A 159 -7.62 23.84 0.38
CA GLU A 159 -8.36 24.64 -0.59
C GLU A 159 -7.56 24.76 -1.91
N GLY A 160 -8.26 24.58 -3.03
CA GLY A 160 -7.67 24.68 -4.37
C GLY A 160 -6.68 23.57 -4.75
N MET A 161 -6.64 22.41 -4.06
CA MET A 161 -5.74 21.29 -4.44
C MET A 161 -5.86 20.87 -5.91
N THR A 162 -7.08 20.86 -6.47
CA THR A 162 -7.32 20.56 -7.89
C THR A 162 -6.67 21.58 -8.82
N GLN A 163 -6.71 22.87 -8.48
CA GLN A 163 -6.00 23.93 -9.21
C GLN A 163 -4.48 23.86 -9.01
N HIS A 164 -4.00 23.54 -7.80
CA HIS A 164 -2.57 23.31 -7.54
C HIS A 164 -2.04 22.13 -8.37
N PHE A 165 -2.80 21.03 -8.45
CA PHE A 165 -2.45 19.89 -9.31
C PHE A 165 -2.47 20.26 -10.79
N ARG A 166 -3.46 21.03 -11.27
CA ARG A 166 -3.49 21.53 -12.66
C ARG A 166 -2.19 22.25 -13.01
N ILE A 167 -1.80 23.24 -12.19
CA ILE A 167 -0.55 24.00 -12.38
C ILE A 167 0.66 23.06 -12.39
N PHE A 168 0.71 22.07 -11.49
CA PHE A 168 1.80 21.08 -11.49
C PHE A 168 1.85 20.26 -12.79
N ALA A 169 0.70 19.76 -13.26
CA ALA A 169 0.58 18.90 -14.44
C ALA A 169 0.71 19.64 -15.78
N THR A 170 0.41 20.95 -15.86
CA THR A 170 0.48 21.73 -17.11
C THR A 170 1.68 22.67 -17.21
N GLU A 171 2.23 23.18 -16.10
CA GLU A 171 3.33 24.16 -16.11
C GLU A 171 4.65 23.64 -15.51
N VAL A 172 4.58 22.91 -14.39
CA VAL A 172 5.78 22.60 -13.57
C VAL A 172 6.47 21.32 -14.01
N ALA A 173 5.68 20.26 -14.24
CA ALA A 173 6.17 18.94 -14.64
C ALA A 173 5.36 18.30 -15.80
N PRO A 174 4.90 19.02 -16.85
CA PRO A 174 4.11 18.45 -17.94
C PRO A 174 4.84 17.35 -18.74
N GLN A 175 6.15 17.22 -18.59
CA GLN A 175 6.93 16.16 -19.23
C GLN A 175 6.80 14.79 -18.53
N ILE A 176 6.52 14.71 -17.22
CA ILE A 176 6.43 13.41 -16.53
C ILE A 176 5.15 12.63 -16.85
N TRP A 177 4.10 13.33 -17.28
CA TRP A 177 2.75 12.77 -17.43
C TRP A 177 2.52 12.14 -18.82
N PRO A 178 1.72 11.05 -18.94
CA PRO A 178 1.39 10.47 -20.24
C PRO A 178 0.40 11.34 -21.01
N ALA A 179 0.17 11.01 -22.29
CA ALA A 179 -0.69 11.80 -23.17
C ALA A 179 -2.17 11.83 -22.74
N SER A 180 -2.66 10.84 -21.98
CA SER A 180 -4.02 10.82 -21.40
C SER A 180 -4.24 11.98 -20.42
N VAL A 181 -3.41 12.04 -19.37
CA VAL A 181 -3.44 13.08 -18.32
C VAL A 181 -3.32 14.50 -18.88
N LYS A 182 -2.65 14.66 -20.03
CA LYS A 182 -2.37 15.97 -20.65
C LYS A 182 -3.44 16.46 -21.63
N LYS A 183 -4.43 15.64 -21.98
CA LYS A 183 -5.62 16.13 -22.70
C LYS A 183 -6.39 17.06 -21.79
N LYS A 184 -6.69 18.27 -22.27
CA LYS A 184 -7.41 19.29 -21.49
C LYS A 184 -8.75 18.75 -20.99
N GLU A 185 -9.47 18.04 -21.85
CA GLU A 185 -10.81 17.50 -21.58
C GLU A 185 -10.75 16.42 -20.49
N THR A 186 -9.79 15.49 -20.60
CA THR A 186 -9.54 14.45 -19.58
C THR A 186 -9.12 15.06 -18.24
N LEU A 187 -8.26 16.09 -18.24
CA LEU A 187 -7.84 16.78 -17.02
C LEU A 187 -8.97 17.59 -16.39
N ASP A 188 -9.81 18.25 -17.19
CA ASP A 188 -10.96 19.02 -16.72
C ASP A 188 -11.99 18.10 -16.04
N THR A 189 -12.36 16.98 -16.68
CA THR A 189 -13.28 16.00 -16.09
C THR A 189 -12.68 15.28 -14.88
N PHE A 190 -11.39 14.92 -14.90
CA PHE A 190 -10.71 14.35 -13.73
C PHE A 190 -10.75 15.31 -12.53
N LEU A 191 -10.45 16.60 -12.73
CA LEU A 191 -10.48 17.57 -11.63
C LEU A 191 -11.90 17.88 -11.15
N GLN A 192 -12.90 17.90 -12.04
CA GLN A 192 -14.32 17.95 -11.66
C GLN A 192 -14.74 16.73 -10.80
N ALA A 193 -14.20 15.54 -11.10
CA ALA A 193 -14.42 14.36 -10.28
C ALA A 193 -13.78 14.52 -8.90
N MET A 194 -12.53 15.00 -8.83
CA MET A 194 -11.84 15.28 -7.56
C MET A 194 -12.55 16.35 -6.71
N ASP A 195 -13.07 17.43 -7.33
CA ASP A 195 -13.89 18.45 -6.66
C ASP A 195 -15.24 17.89 -6.17
N THR A 196 -15.72 16.78 -6.74
CA THR A 196 -16.92 16.06 -6.28
C THR A 196 -16.58 15.15 -5.10
N VAL A 197 -15.50 14.37 -5.23
CA VAL A 197 -14.93 13.52 -4.16
C VAL A 197 -14.65 14.33 -2.89
N GLN A 198 -14.06 15.51 -3.01
CA GLN A 198 -13.77 16.41 -1.88
C GLN A 198 -15.03 16.76 -1.07
N LYS A 199 -16.21 16.84 -1.71
CA LYS A 199 -17.48 17.17 -1.06
C LYS A 199 -18.13 15.98 -0.38
N CYS A 200 -17.87 14.75 -0.85
CA CYS A 200 -18.45 13.52 -0.29
C CYS A 200 -17.45 12.63 0.45
N ALA A 201 -16.20 13.06 0.66
CA ALA A 201 -15.12 12.24 1.23
C ALA A 201 -15.49 11.56 2.57
N GLY A 202 -16.11 12.28 3.51
CA GLY A 202 -16.58 11.70 4.78
C GLY A 202 -17.76 10.73 4.62
N HIS A 203 -18.58 10.89 3.58
CA HIS A 203 -19.61 9.91 3.23
C HIS A 203 -18.98 8.66 2.60
N ILE A 204 -17.94 8.79 1.76
CA ILE A 204 -17.17 7.67 1.22
C ILE A 204 -16.54 6.86 2.37
N GLU A 205 -15.89 7.55 3.31
CA GLU A 205 -15.27 6.93 4.50
C GLU A 205 -16.31 6.19 5.35
N GLY A 206 -17.42 6.84 5.71
CA GLY A 206 -18.52 6.20 6.44
C GLY A 206 -19.13 5.01 5.70
N TYR A 207 -19.25 5.09 4.37
CA TYR A 207 -19.80 4.02 3.52
C TYR A 207 -18.88 2.80 3.45
N ILE A 208 -17.58 2.95 3.17
CA ILE A 208 -16.69 1.78 3.04
C ILE A 208 -16.50 1.02 4.36
N TYR A 209 -16.77 1.66 5.51
CA TYR A 209 -16.82 1.04 6.83
C TYR A 209 -18.23 0.61 7.30
N SER A 210 -19.30 0.98 6.58
CA SER A 210 -20.69 0.79 7.02
C SER A 210 -21.14 -0.67 7.09
N ASN A 211 -20.54 -1.54 6.27
CA ASN A 211 -20.93 -2.94 6.14
C ASN A 211 -19.81 -3.88 6.65
N PRO A 212 -20.02 -4.58 7.79
CA PRO A 212 -19.03 -5.49 8.40
C PRO A 212 -18.57 -6.66 7.52
N LEU A 213 -19.24 -6.94 6.41
CA LEU A 213 -18.80 -7.91 5.40
C LEU A 213 -17.50 -7.46 4.72
N TYR A 214 -17.37 -6.16 4.43
CA TYR A 214 -16.23 -5.55 3.72
C TYR A 214 -15.16 -4.96 4.66
N VAL A 215 -15.28 -5.23 5.97
CA VAL A 215 -14.38 -4.76 7.03
C VAL A 215 -13.91 -5.96 7.85
N GLY A 216 -12.61 -6.24 7.84
CA GLY A 216 -12.01 -7.38 8.53
C GLY A 216 -10.53 -7.16 8.82
N PHE A 217 -9.79 -8.21 9.16
CA PHE A 217 -8.34 -8.11 9.29
C PHE A 217 -7.70 -8.03 7.90
N GLY A 218 -6.80 -7.06 7.72
CA GLY A 218 -6.00 -6.87 6.51
C GLY A 218 -4.61 -6.32 6.82
N HIS A 219 -3.81 -6.06 5.79
CA HIS A 219 -2.41 -5.61 5.85
C HIS A 219 -2.17 -4.43 4.91
N GLN A 220 -2.36 -3.19 5.38
CA GLN A 220 -2.30 -1.99 4.53
C GLN A 220 -0.92 -1.77 3.88
N ASN A 221 0.18 -2.11 4.56
CA ASN A 221 1.53 -2.05 3.96
C ASN A 221 1.91 -3.31 3.15
N GLY A 222 0.94 -4.17 2.79
CA GLY A 222 1.14 -5.43 2.06
C GLY A 222 1.39 -5.22 0.57
N ASN A 223 2.42 -4.46 0.23
CA ASN A 223 2.87 -4.14 -1.12
C ASN A 223 4.01 -5.07 -1.58
N THR A 224 4.45 -4.89 -2.82
CA THR A 224 5.44 -5.75 -3.49
C THR A 224 6.82 -5.75 -2.83
N ASP A 225 7.25 -4.66 -2.18
CA ASP A 225 8.53 -4.65 -1.45
C ASP A 225 8.45 -5.28 -0.04
N ASN A 226 7.24 -5.46 0.49
CA ASN A 226 6.97 -6.17 1.76
C ASN A 226 6.57 -7.64 1.58
N ALA A 227 6.97 -8.23 0.45
CA ALA A 227 6.70 -9.61 0.10
C ALA A 227 7.94 -10.29 -0.49
N PHE A 228 8.01 -11.61 -0.37
CA PHE A 228 9.00 -12.43 -1.05
C PHE A 228 8.30 -13.39 -2.00
N PHE A 229 8.66 -13.29 -3.28
CA PHE A 229 8.01 -14.02 -4.36
C PHE A 229 8.82 -15.25 -4.77
N TYR A 230 8.11 -16.28 -5.21
CA TYR A 230 8.68 -17.50 -5.78
C TYR A 230 7.72 -18.02 -6.86
N LYS A 231 8.13 -19.06 -7.60
CA LYS A 231 7.26 -19.73 -8.58
C LYS A 231 6.89 -21.13 -8.12
N GLY A 232 5.63 -21.52 -8.29
CA GLY A 232 5.19 -22.90 -8.09
C GLY A 232 5.76 -23.87 -9.13
N GLU A 233 5.44 -25.16 -9.01
CA GLU A 233 5.78 -26.17 -10.03
C GLU A 233 5.07 -25.91 -11.37
N ASP A 234 3.91 -25.27 -11.31
CA ASP A 234 3.14 -24.75 -12.45
C ASP A 234 3.73 -23.46 -13.07
N GLY A 235 4.77 -22.88 -12.46
CA GLY A 235 5.39 -21.63 -12.87
C GLY A 235 4.63 -20.36 -12.45
N ARG A 236 3.49 -20.48 -11.75
CA ARG A 236 2.68 -19.37 -11.24
C ARG A 236 3.45 -18.61 -10.16
N VAL A 237 3.35 -17.28 -10.15
CA VAL A 237 3.92 -16.46 -9.08
C VAL A 237 3.09 -16.61 -7.81
N GLU A 238 3.76 -16.95 -6.73
CA GLU A 238 3.26 -17.06 -5.37
C GLU A 238 4.15 -16.21 -4.43
N CYS A 239 3.65 -15.88 -3.24
CA CYS A 239 4.40 -15.09 -2.27
C CYS A 239 4.18 -15.52 -0.81
N GLY A 240 5.17 -15.17 0.01
CA GLY A 240 5.03 -14.93 1.44
C GLY A 240 5.11 -13.42 1.76
N LEU A 241 4.70 -13.05 2.99
CA LEU A 241 4.51 -11.65 3.42
C LEU A 241 5.24 -11.33 4.73
N PHE A 242 5.71 -10.10 4.88
CA PHE A 242 6.35 -9.56 6.09
C PHE A 242 6.03 -8.06 6.29
N ASP A 243 6.59 -7.42 7.31
CA ASP A 243 6.31 -6.02 7.71
C ASP A 243 4.84 -5.78 8.11
N TRP A 244 4.30 -6.69 8.95
CA TRP A 244 2.91 -6.67 9.43
C TRP A 244 2.59 -5.51 10.40
N GLY A 245 3.43 -4.47 10.47
CA GLY A 245 3.22 -3.30 11.32
C GLY A 245 2.12 -2.34 10.86
N SER A 246 1.49 -2.63 9.72
CA SER A 246 0.24 -1.98 9.29
C SER A 246 -0.86 -3.00 9.07
N ALA A 247 -0.92 -4.02 9.92
CA ALA A 247 -1.96 -5.03 9.94
C ALA A 247 -2.98 -4.78 11.06
N GLY A 248 -4.20 -5.26 10.86
CA GLY A 248 -5.29 -5.13 11.82
C GLY A 248 -6.65 -4.92 11.16
N ARG A 249 -7.67 -4.62 11.96
CA ARG A 249 -9.04 -4.45 11.46
C ARG A 249 -9.21 -3.15 10.63
N MET A 250 -9.57 -3.29 9.35
CA MET A 250 -9.81 -2.18 8.43
C MET A 250 -10.83 -2.55 7.33
N ALA A 251 -11.31 -1.57 6.56
CA ALA A 251 -12.04 -1.86 5.33
C ALA A 251 -11.08 -2.44 4.29
N TYR A 252 -11.45 -3.51 3.58
CA TYR A 252 -10.55 -4.16 2.60
C TYR A 252 -10.10 -3.18 1.49
N ALA A 253 -10.95 -2.23 1.11
CA ALA A 253 -10.57 -1.17 0.20
C ALA A 253 -9.45 -0.25 0.75
N THR A 254 -9.39 0.00 2.07
CA THR A 254 -8.28 0.74 2.72
C THR A 254 -6.97 -0.04 2.67
N GLU A 255 -7.02 -1.35 2.87
CA GLU A 255 -5.89 -2.27 2.68
C GLU A 255 -5.34 -2.17 1.25
N PHE A 256 -6.22 -2.26 0.24
CA PHE A 256 -5.85 -2.18 -1.17
C PHE A 256 -5.15 -0.86 -1.54
N ILE A 257 -5.54 0.29 -0.95
CA ILE A 257 -4.89 1.60 -1.24
C ILE A 257 -3.40 1.60 -0.91
N GLY A 258 -2.99 0.88 0.14
CA GLY A 258 -1.60 0.77 0.56
C GLY A 258 -0.85 -0.37 -0.13
N SER A 259 -1.49 -1.53 -0.32
CA SER A 259 -0.94 -2.65 -1.10
C SER A 259 -0.62 -2.23 -2.55
N PHE A 260 -1.51 -1.45 -3.17
CA PHE A 260 -1.32 -0.87 -4.51
C PHE A 260 -0.42 0.38 -4.53
N GLY A 261 0.24 0.77 -3.44
CA GLY A 261 1.03 2.01 -3.37
C GLY A 261 2.11 2.12 -4.45
N SER A 262 2.85 1.04 -4.70
CA SER A 262 3.88 0.96 -5.74
C SER A 262 3.35 0.61 -7.14
N CYS A 263 2.07 0.24 -7.25
CA CYS A 263 1.49 -0.43 -8.41
C CYS A 263 1.32 0.51 -9.61
N LEU A 264 1.65 0.04 -10.82
CA LEU A 264 1.55 0.85 -12.04
C LEU A 264 0.09 1.20 -12.37
N GLY A 265 -0.16 2.47 -12.70
CA GLY A 265 -1.49 2.96 -13.05
C GLY A 265 -2.05 2.30 -14.31
N GLU A 266 -1.19 2.07 -15.30
CA GLU A 266 -1.50 1.36 -16.53
C GLU A 266 -1.87 -0.12 -16.29
N MET A 267 -1.27 -0.77 -15.30
CA MET A 267 -1.59 -2.18 -14.97
C MET A 267 -2.91 -2.27 -14.19
N LEU A 268 -3.13 -1.40 -13.20
CA LEU A 268 -4.43 -1.35 -12.52
C LEU A 268 -5.58 -1.03 -13.49
N ALA A 269 -5.33 -0.22 -14.52
CA ALA A 269 -6.34 0.09 -15.54
C ALA A 269 -6.77 -1.12 -16.39
N GLU A 270 -6.03 -2.23 -16.37
CA GLU A 270 -6.40 -3.50 -17.02
C GLU A 270 -6.75 -4.62 -16.01
N TYR A 271 -6.37 -4.49 -14.73
CA TYR A 271 -6.42 -5.59 -13.75
C TYR A 271 -7.12 -5.30 -12.42
N ASP A 272 -7.52 -4.07 -12.10
CA ASP A 272 -8.17 -3.75 -10.81
C ASP A 272 -9.42 -4.60 -10.52
N ASP A 273 -10.36 -4.69 -11.47
CA ASP A 273 -11.56 -5.54 -11.34
C ASP A 273 -11.19 -7.03 -11.18
N LYS A 274 -10.20 -7.51 -11.95
CA LYS A 274 -9.70 -8.91 -11.91
C LYS A 274 -9.02 -9.22 -10.56
N LEU A 275 -8.34 -8.25 -9.96
CA LEU A 275 -7.69 -8.37 -8.65
C LEU A 275 -8.72 -8.44 -7.53
N MET A 276 -9.85 -7.75 -7.66
CA MET A 276 -10.99 -7.88 -6.73
C MET A 276 -11.63 -9.26 -6.81
N HIS A 277 -11.85 -9.81 -8.03
CA HIS A 277 -12.25 -11.21 -8.19
C HIS A 277 -11.26 -12.16 -7.51
N CYS A 278 -9.95 -12.02 -7.76
CA CYS A 278 -8.94 -12.88 -7.14
C CYS A 278 -8.89 -12.82 -5.60
N PHE A 279 -9.22 -11.67 -5.01
CA PHE A 279 -9.38 -11.53 -3.55
C PHE A 279 -10.61 -12.29 -3.07
N VAL A 280 -11.76 -12.08 -3.73
CA VAL A 280 -13.05 -12.71 -3.38
C VAL A 280 -12.99 -14.23 -3.55
N ASP A 281 -12.37 -14.74 -4.62
CA ASP A 281 -12.15 -16.18 -4.85
C ASP A 281 -11.35 -16.81 -3.70
N ALA A 282 -10.25 -16.17 -3.29
CA ALA A 282 -9.40 -16.65 -2.20
C ALA A 282 -10.07 -16.54 -0.82
N TYR A 283 -10.92 -15.54 -0.65
CA TYR A 283 -11.75 -15.32 0.54
C TYR A 283 -12.88 -16.37 0.65
N HIS A 284 -13.60 -16.67 -0.42
CA HIS A 284 -14.62 -17.74 -0.43
C HIS A 284 -14.02 -19.13 -0.33
N ALA A 285 -12.80 -19.35 -0.85
CA ALA A 285 -12.08 -20.62 -0.69
C ALA A 285 -11.79 -21.01 0.77
N THR A 286 -11.90 -20.08 1.74
CA THR A 286 -11.82 -20.41 3.17
C THR A 286 -13.13 -20.96 3.74
N GLY A 287 -14.25 -20.81 3.03
CA GLY A 287 -15.61 -20.98 3.57
C GLY A 287 -16.18 -19.73 4.25
N ALA A 288 -15.67 -18.54 3.93
CA ALA A 288 -16.22 -17.27 4.41
C ALA A 288 -17.63 -16.98 3.82
N PRO A 289 -18.41 -16.05 4.41
CA PRO A 289 -19.71 -15.65 3.88
C PRO A 289 -19.64 -15.14 2.44
N GLU A 290 -20.75 -15.23 1.70
CA GLU A 290 -20.84 -14.67 0.35
C GLU A 290 -20.58 -13.15 0.36
N MET A 291 -19.91 -12.65 -0.68
CA MET A 291 -19.49 -11.25 -0.82
C MET A 291 -19.71 -10.83 -2.27
N ASP A 292 -20.36 -9.67 -2.49
CA ASP A 292 -20.54 -9.14 -3.82
C ASP A 292 -19.26 -8.41 -4.26
N VAL A 293 -18.59 -8.98 -5.26
CA VAL A 293 -17.40 -8.42 -5.88
C VAL A 293 -17.66 -7.06 -6.53
N ASN A 294 -18.89 -6.77 -6.98
CA ASN A 294 -19.24 -5.47 -7.58
C ASN A 294 -19.27 -4.37 -6.51
N GLU A 295 -19.82 -4.66 -5.34
CA GLU A 295 -19.79 -3.75 -4.18
C GLU A 295 -18.35 -3.57 -3.66
N LEU A 296 -17.52 -4.64 -3.66
CA LEU A 296 -16.09 -4.54 -3.34
C LEU A 296 -15.33 -3.64 -4.36
N ILE A 297 -15.63 -3.76 -5.66
CA ILE A 297 -15.08 -2.90 -6.72
C ILE A 297 -15.53 -1.45 -6.51
N LEU A 298 -16.79 -1.21 -6.12
CA LEU A 298 -17.27 0.13 -5.78
C LEU A 298 -16.52 0.70 -4.55
N HIS A 299 -16.35 -0.10 -3.48
CA HIS A 299 -15.54 0.29 -2.31
C HIS A 299 -14.09 0.63 -2.71
N LEU A 300 -13.45 -0.18 -3.56
CA LEU A 300 -12.10 0.07 -4.09
C LEU A 300 -12.03 1.40 -4.86
N ARG A 301 -12.90 1.60 -5.85
CA ARG A 301 -12.87 2.78 -6.73
C ARG A 301 -13.12 4.07 -5.95
N LEU A 302 -14.09 4.09 -5.03
CA LEU A 302 -14.34 5.24 -4.15
C LEU A 302 -13.15 5.52 -3.22
N SER A 303 -12.50 4.47 -2.69
CA SER A 303 -11.31 4.63 -1.84
C SER A 303 -10.11 5.15 -2.64
N LEU A 304 -9.91 4.67 -3.87
CA LEU A 304 -8.88 5.16 -4.79
C LEU A 304 -9.12 6.62 -5.14
N LEU A 305 -10.36 7.00 -5.49
CA LEU A 305 -10.74 8.38 -5.77
C LEU A 305 -10.50 9.30 -4.56
N SER A 306 -10.99 8.92 -3.38
CA SER A 306 -10.80 9.67 -2.12
C SER A 306 -9.33 9.87 -1.79
N ASN A 307 -8.53 8.80 -1.88
CA ASN A 307 -7.09 8.89 -1.63
C ASN A 307 -6.35 9.68 -2.71
N THR A 308 -6.71 9.55 -3.98
CA THR A 308 -6.12 10.35 -5.08
C THR A 308 -6.38 11.84 -4.87
N CYS A 309 -7.62 12.21 -4.50
CA CYS A 309 -8.00 13.58 -4.16
C CYS A 309 -7.14 14.13 -3.02
N ALA A 310 -6.95 13.37 -1.93
CA ALA A 310 -6.07 13.76 -0.83
C ALA A 310 -4.60 13.91 -1.25
N MET A 311 -4.10 13.07 -2.16
CA MET A 311 -2.72 13.11 -2.64
C MET A 311 -2.42 14.30 -3.58
N LEU A 312 -3.45 14.96 -4.17
CA LEU A 312 -3.24 16.14 -5.01
C LEU A 312 -2.53 17.28 -4.25
N GLY A 313 -2.78 17.43 -2.94
CA GLY A 313 -2.16 18.46 -2.11
C GLY A 313 -0.64 18.33 -1.95
N MET A 314 -0.07 17.14 -2.23
CA MET A 314 1.37 16.92 -2.13
C MET A 314 2.19 17.74 -3.13
N VAL A 315 1.57 18.28 -4.18
CA VAL A 315 2.29 19.12 -5.17
C VAL A 315 2.60 20.53 -4.67
N LEU A 316 2.01 20.98 -3.55
CA LEU A 316 2.15 22.36 -3.08
C LEU A 316 3.62 22.82 -2.89
N PRO A 317 4.55 22.02 -2.32
CA PRO A 317 5.97 22.37 -2.25
C PRO A 317 6.65 22.39 -3.63
N TYR A 318 6.13 21.64 -4.61
CA TYR A 318 6.67 21.56 -5.98
C TYR A 318 6.37 22.82 -6.80
N LEU A 319 5.30 23.55 -6.46
CA LEU A 319 4.93 24.81 -7.12
C LEU A 319 5.82 26.01 -6.77
N SER A 320 6.63 25.89 -5.70
CA SER A 320 7.45 26.98 -5.17
C SER A 320 8.73 27.21 -5.99
N GLU A 321 9.15 28.46 -6.19
CA GLU A 321 10.47 28.80 -6.74
C GLU A 321 11.60 28.72 -5.69
N LYS A 322 11.27 28.57 -4.40
CA LYS A 322 12.24 28.58 -3.27
C LYS A 322 12.47 27.22 -2.61
N HIS A 323 11.59 26.25 -2.85
CA HIS A 323 11.71 24.92 -2.25
C HIS A 323 12.77 24.10 -3.01
N PRO A 324 13.61 23.27 -2.34
CA PRO A 324 14.64 22.46 -3.03
C PRO A 324 14.07 21.49 -4.07
N GLN A 325 12.82 21.09 -3.92
CA GLN A 325 12.07 20.20 -4.83
C GLN A 325 11.00 20.98 -5.63
N GLY A 326 11.17 22.31 -5.73
CA GLY A 326 10.25 23.25 -6.36
C GLY A 326 10.42 23.37 -7.87
N ARG A 327 9.83 24.40 -8.49
CA ARG A 327 9.86 24.67 -9.94
C ARG A 327 11.26 24.54 -10.59
N PRO A 328 12.39 24.94 -9.96
CA PRO A 328 13.72 24.73 -10.53
C PRO A 328 14.16 23.26 -10.65
N PHE A 329 13.72 22.39 -9.75
CA PHE A 329 14.05 20.94 -9.76
C PHE A 329 13.40 20.26 -10.97
N TRP A 330 12.10 20.48 -11.17
CA TRP A 330 11.30 19.80 -12.20
C TRP A 330 11.75 20.10 -13.63
N LYS A 331 12.41 21.24 -13.89
CA LYS A 331 12.95 21.61 -15.22
C LYS A 331 13.94 20.58 -15.80
N ASN A 332 14.59 19.77 -14.96
CA ASN A 332 15.56 18.76 -15.38
C ASN A 332 15.04 17.31 -15.33
N ILE A 333 13.85 17.08 -14.77
CA ILE A 333 13.23 15.76 -14.60
C ILE A 333 12.58 15.33 -15.92
N LYS A 334 12.85 14.11 -16.39
CA LYS A 334 12.29 13.59 -17.66
C LYS A 334 11.10 12.65 -17.48
N ALA A 335 11.02 11.95 -16.35
CA ALA A 335 9.97 10.98 -16.03
C ALA A 335 9.69 10.96 -14.51
N TYR A 336 8.58 10.36 -14.10
CA TYR A 336 8.23 10.25 -12.67
C TYR A 336 9.23 9.39 -11.87
N ASN A 337 9.96 8.49 -12.52
CA ASN A 337 10.95 7.57 -11.96
C ASN A 337 12.40 7.95 -12.33
N ASP A 338 12.68 9.23 -12.62
CA ASP A 338 14.03 9.71 -12.89
C ASP A 338 14.96 9.62 -11.65
N GLU A 339 16.28 9.55 -11.85
CA GLU A 339 17.25 9.35 -10.75
C GLU A 339 17.18 10.44 -9.65
N PRO A 340 16.99 11.74 -9.96
CA PRO A 340 16.83 12.77 -8.92
C PRO A 340 15.55 12.63 -8.07
N ILE A 341 14.57 11.83 -8.52
CA ILE A 341 13.39 11.45 -7.73
C ILE A 341 13.69 10.18 -6.92
N ARG A 342 14.24 9.14 -7.56
CA ARG A 342 14.51 7.85 -6.89
C ARG A 342 15.53 7.94 -5.77
N SER A 343 16.52 8.83 -5.89
CA SER A 343 17.53 9.10 -4.86
C SER A 343 16.99 9.79 -3.60
N VAL A 344 15.74 10.27 -3.59
CA VAL A 344 15.09 10.88 -2.42
C VAL A 344 13.83 10.09 -2.07
N PHE A 345 13.88 9.26 -1.02
CA PHE A 345 12.78 8.36 -0.61
C PHE A 345 11.38 9.01 -0.62
N VAL A 346 11.24 10.22 -0.07
CA VAL A 346 9.94 10.93 0.00
C VAL A 346 9.42 11.29 -1.40
N LEU A 347 10.30 11.63 -2.35
CA LEU A 347 9.91 11.83 -3.74
C LEU A 347 9.63 10.49 -4.42
N LYS A 348 10.53 9.50 -4.29
CA LYS A 348 10.37 8.15 -4.86
C LYS A 348 9.01 7.54 -4.53
N PHE A 349 8.61 7.62 -3.27
CA PHE A 349 7.34 7.12 -2.76
C PHE A 349 6.17 8.01 -3.19
N GLY A 350 6.19 9.30 -2.81
CA GLY A 350 5.06 10.22 -3.03
C GLY A 350 4.76 10.49 -4.51
N VAL A 351 5.79 10.70 -5.33
CA VAL A 351 5.61 11.00 -6.76
C VAL A 351 5.14 9.76 -7.51
N SER A 352 5.67 8.57 -7.23
CA SER A 352 5.20 7.33 -7.88
C SER A 352 3.76 6.99 -7.53
N MET A 353 3.38 7.09 -6.24
CA MET A 353 1.99 6.89 -5.80
C MET A 353 1.03 7.90 -6.47
N LEU A 354 1.39 9.19 -6.50
CA LEU A 354 0.57 10.23 -7.14
C LEU A 354 0.48 10.02 -8.66
N TYR A 355 1.60 9.69 -9.31
CA TYR A 355 1.65 9.40 -10.73
C TYR A 355 0.71 8.24 -11.08
N ASN A 356 0.92 7.07 -10.48
CA ASN A 356 0.15 5.87 -10.80
C ASN A 356 -1.35 6.04 -10.55
N LYS A 357 -1.74 6.73 -9.48
CA LYS A 357 -3.16 6.97 -9.15
C LYS A 357 -3.84 7.94 -10.10
N VAL A 358 -3.18 9.04 -10.50
CA VAL A 358 -3.71 9.96 -11.52
C VAL A 358 -3.76 9.27 -12.89
N VAL A 359 -2.78 8.45 -13.24
CA VAL A 359 -2.80 7.67 -14.49
C VAL A 359 -3.95 6.67 -14.51
N LEU A 360 -4.15 5.90 -13.44
CA LEU A 360 -5.30 5.00 -13.29
C LEU A 360 -6.63 5.75 -13.45
N CYS A 361 -6.85 6.80 -12.66
CA CYS A 361 -8.10 7.57 -12.69
C CYS A 361 -8.34 8.35 -13.99
N THR A 362 -7.33 8.54 -14.84
CA THR A 362 -7.50 9.15 -16.18
C THR A 362 -7.57 8.13 -17.32
N LEU A 363 -7.13 6.89 -17.10
CA LEU A 363 -7.33 5.77 -18.03
C LEU A 363 -8.70 5.12 -17.87
N ARG A 364 -9.18 4.92 -16.62
CA ARG A 364 -10.52 4.41 -16.28
C ARG A 364 -11.49 5.51 -15.83
N LEU A 365 -11.39 6.69 -16.44
CA LEU A 365 -12.12 7.89 -15.98
C LEU A 365 -13.64 7.71 -16.07
N GLU A 366 -14.13 7.01 -17.09
CA GLU A 366 -15.58 6.77 -17.27
C GLU A 366 -16.14 5.83 -16.20
N GLU A 367 -15.45 4.72 -15.90
CA GLU A 367 -15.93 3.74 -14.91
C GLU A 367 -15.77 4.24 -13.47
N TYR A 368 -14.71 5.00 -13.18
CA TYR A 368 -14.50 5.60 -11.86
C TYR A 368 -15.50 6.75 -11.62
N TRP A 369 -15.80 7.56 -12.65
CA TRP A 369 -16.85 8.56 -12.59
C TRP A 369 -18.25 7.93 -12.46
N ALA A 370 -18.53 6.84 -13.17
CA ALA A 370 -19.78 6.10 -13.03
C ALA A 370 -19.99 5.57 -11.59
N SER A 371 -18.97 4.92 -11.01
CA SER A 371 -18.99 4.46 -9.62
C SER A 371 -19.16 5.61 -8.61
N LEU A 372 -18.53 6.78 -8.84
CA LEU A 372 -18.73 7.95 -8.01
C LEU A 372 -20.16 8.52 -8.11
N MET A 373 -20.72 8.61 -9.32
CA MET A 373 -22.06 9.14 -9.55
C MET A 373 -23.16 8.18 -9.05
N GLU A 374 -22.92 6.87 -9.11
CA GLU A 374 -23.75 5.87 -8.43
C GLU A 374 -23.74 6.11 -6.91
N PHE A 375 -22.56 6.26 -6.31
CA PHE A 375 -22.43 6.55 -4.88
C PHE A 375 -23.10 7.86 -4.47
N VAL A 376 -22.91 8.94 -5.23
CA VAL A 376 -23.59 10.24 -5.01
C VAL A 376 -25.11 10.07 -5.05
N LYS A 377 -25.64 9.22 -5.93
CA LYS A 377 -27.07 8.87 -5.95
C LYS A 377 -27.50 8.06 -4.72
N ARG A 378 -26.65 7.14 -4.22
CA ARG A 378 -26.92 6.34 -3.00
C ARG A 378 -26.99 7.19 -1.72
N ILE A 379 -26.36 8.37 -1.67
CA ILE A 379 -26.38 9.29 -0.50
C ILE A 379 -27.25 10.54 -0.68
N GLY A 380 -27.83 10.74 -1.87
CA GLY A 380 -28.61 11.93 -2.25
C GLY A 380 -30.13 11.71 -2.32
N GLY A 381 -30.62 10.56 -1.84
CA GLY A 381 -32.03 10.19 -1.76
C GLY A 381 -32.37 9.61 -0.39
#